data_AF-A0A1C3HH26-F1
#
_entry.id   AF-A0A1C3HH26-F1
#
_cell.length_a   1.000
_cell.length_b   1.000
_cell.length_c   1.000
_cell.angle_alpha   90.00
_cell.angle_beta   90.00
_cell.angle_gamma   90.00
#
_symmetry.space_group_name_H-M   'P 1'
#
loop_
_entity.id
_entity.type
_entity.pdbx_description
1 polymer ?
#
loop_
_entity_poly.entity_id
_entity_poly.type
_entity_poly.pdbx_seq_one_letter_code
_entity_poly.pdbx_strand_id
1 'polypeptide(L)'
;MKINSAAKIALEKYLRILEEIRAQENKGIDEDPDGIGFGADEKLFEELEQAKDEFNENITPSDYAGLLEEIALHRKNVCELIMENVALKATISRLGGNPDFIGNIDASGKA
;
A
#
# COMPACT_ATOMS: atom_id res chain seq x y z
N MET A 1 -8.05 -16.46 -7.79
CA MET A 1 -7.17 -17.65 -7.89
C MET A 1 -6.71 -18.03 -6.48
N LYS A 2 -6.41 -19.30 -6.15
CA LYS A 2 -5.91 -19.64 -4.79
C LYS A 2 -4.39 -19.77 -4.84
N ILE A 3 -3.69 -18.73 -4.40
CA ILE A 3 -2.23 -18.71 -4.24
C ILE A 3 -1.81 -19.88 -3.31
N ASN A 4 -0.64 -20.47 -3.58
CA ASN A 4 0.02 -21.39 -2.67
C ASN A 4 0.01 -20.84 -1.22
N SER A 5 -0.50 -21.62 -0.27
CA SER A 5 -0.63 -21.20 1.13
C SER A 5 0.70 -20.79 1.76
N ALA A 6 1.82 -21.43 1.37
CA ALA A 6 3.15 -21.08 1.87
C ALA A 6 3.59 -19.70 1.34
N ALA A 7 3.40 -19.43 0.05
CA ALA A 7 3.67 -18.12 -0.54
C ALA A 7 2.78 -17.04 0.12
N LYS A 8 1.51 -17.34 0.37
CA LYS A 8 0.62 -16.40 1.07
C LYS A 8 1.13 -16.05 2.47
N ILE A 9 1.53 -17.04 3.26
CA ILE A 9 2.08 -16.83 4.61
C ILE A 9 3.37 -15.99 4.56
N ALA A 10 4.26 -16.29 3.61
CA ALA A 10 5.50 -15.53 3.41
C ALA A 10 5.22 -14.06 3.05
N LEU A 11 4.23 -13.81 2.18
CA LEU A 11 3.79 -12.46 1.83
C LEU A 11 3.19 -11.72 3.03
N GLU A 12 2.34 -12.39 3.83
CA GLU A 12 1.77 -11.80 5.05
C GLU A 12 2.86 -11.45 6.08
N LYS A 13 3.87 -12.32 6.24
CA LYS A 13 5.06 -12.07 7.06
C LYS A 13 5.84 -10.86 6.54
N TYR A 14 6.12 -10.80 5.24
CA TYR A 14 6.81 -9.67 4.60
C TYR A 14 6.09 -8.34 4.85
N LEU A 15 4.77 -8.29 4.62
CA LEU A 15 3.97 -7.09 4.81
C LEU A 15 3.98 -6.61 6.27
N ARG A 16 3.85 -7.52 7.23
CA ARG A 16 3.90 -7.19 8.66
C ARG A 16 5.25 -6.58 9.06
N ILE A 17 6.36 -7.17 8.62
CA ILE A 17 7.71 -6.68 8.93
C ILE A 17 7.93 -5.31 8.28
N LEU A 18 7.47 -5.12 7.05
CA LEU A 18 7.57 -3.84 6.35
C LEU A 18 6.79 -2.73 7.08
N GLU A 19 5.61 -3.04 7.63
CA GLU A 19 4.85 -2.10 8.46
C GLU A 19 5.58 -1.76 9.76
N GLU A 20 6.24 -2.74 10.38
CA GLU A 20 7.02 -2.54 11.60
C GLU A 20 8.25 -1.65 11.36
N ILE A 21 9.00 -1.89 10.27
CA ILE A 21 10.11 -1.04 9.84
C ILE A 21 9.63 0.41 9.66
N ARG A 22 8.55 0.62 8.89
CA ARG A 22 7.97 1.96 8.69
C ARG A 22 7.52 2.61 9.99
N ALA A 23 6.97 1.83 10.92
CA ALA A 23 6.56 2.34 12.22
C ALA A 23 7.76 2.79 13.08
N GLN A 24 8.87 2.06 13.03
CA GLN A 24 10.11 2.43 13.73
C GLN A 24 10.74 3.68 13.11
N GLU A 25 10.84 3.72 11.78
CA GLU A 25 11.35 4.89 11.05
C GLU A 25 10.54 6.15 11.36
N ASN A 26 9.20 6.05 11.40
CA ASN A 26 8.34 7.19 11.71
C ASN A 26 8.41 7.63 13.19
N LYS A 27 8.54 6.70 14.14
CA LYS A 27 8.71 7.05 15.57
C LYS A 27 10.01 7.79 15.83
N GLY A 28 11.06 7.45 15.08
CA GLY A 28 12.35 8.13 15.17
C GLY A 28 12.30 9.60 14.79
N ILE A 29 11.27 10.08 14.08
CA ILE A 29 11.16 11.47 13.61
C ILE A 29 10.51 12.38 14.66
N ASP A 30 9.54 11.88 15.43
CA ASP A 30 8.85 12.66 16.47
C ASP A 30 9.70 12.86 17.74
N GLU A 31 10.63 11.93 18.00
CA GLU A 31 11.49 11.93 19.20
C GLU A 31 12.94 12.42 18.93
N ASP A 32 13.28 12.77 17.67
CA ASP A 32 14.61 13.24 17.28
C ASP A 32 14.59 14.72 16.81
N PRO A 33 15.04 15.66 17.65
CA PRO A 33 15.10 17.09 17.29
C PRO A 33 16.10 17.41 16.17
N ASP A 34 17.02 16.49 15.84
CA ASP A 34 18.01 16.65 14.77
C ASP A 34 17.58 15.97 13.45
N GLY A 35 16.46 15.24 13.46
CA GLY A 35 15.80 14.69 12.26
C GLY A 35 16.57 13.60 11.52
N ILE A 36 17.52 12.92 12.18
CA ILE A 36 18.29 11.82 11.59
C ILE A 36 17.49 10.51 11.66
N GLY A 37 16.61 10.38 12.66
CA GLY A 37 15.82 9.19 12.91
C GLY A 37 16.67 8.05 13.47
N PHE A 38 16.12 7.27 14.40
CA PHE A 38 16.85 6.16 15.02
C PHE A 38 17.07 4.95 14.08
N GLY A 39 16.53 4.98 12.86
CA GLY A 39 16.52 3.85 11.93
C GLY A 39 15.64 2.70 12.44
N ALA A 40 15.29 1.77 11.56
CA ALA A 40 14.68 0.50 11.98
C ALA A 40 15.76 -0.53 12.34
N ASP A 41 15.42 -1.49 13.19
CA ASP A 41 16.31 -2.59 13.59
C ASP A 41 16.83 -3.36 12.36
N GLU A 42 18.15 -3.51 12.24
CA GLU A 42 18.83 -4.25 11.18
C GLU A 42 18.27 -5.67 11.01
N LYS A 43 17.90 -6.33 12.12
CA LYS A 43 17.30 -7.67 12.08
C LYS A 43 15.97 -7.71 11.35
N LEU A 44 15.17 -6.64 11.39
CA LEU A 44 13.92 -6.59 10.64
C LEU A 44 14.18 -6.58 9.13
N PHE A 45 15.25 -5.95 8.67
CA PHE A 45 15.62 -6.00 7.25
C PHE A 45 16.09 -7.41 6.84
N GLU A 46 16.82 -8.12 7.69
CA GLU A 46 17.19 -9.52 7.45
C GLU A 46 15.94 -10.43 7.39
N GLU A 47 15.01 -10.28 8.35
CA GLU A 47 13.76 -11.03 8.36
C GLU A 47 12.86 -10.71 7.16
N LEU A 48 12.88 -9.46 6.70
CA LEU A 48 12.15 -9.00 5.51
C LEU A 48 12.69 -9.68 4.25
N GLU A 49 14.01 -9.75 4.08
CA GLU A 49 14.63 -10.43 2.94
C GLU A 49 14.35 -11.94 3.00
N GLN A 50 14.42 -12.57 4.18
CA GLN A 50 14.06 -13.97 4.35
C GLN A 50 12.60 -14.24 3.95
N ALA A 51 11.66 -13.38 4.36
CA ALA A 51 10.25 -13.54 3.98
C ALA A 51 10.02 -13.39 2.47
N LYS A 52 10.80 -12.52 1.81
CA LYS A 52 10.79 -12.37 0.35
C LYS A 52 11.35 -13.60 -0.36
N ASP A 53 12.43 -14.18 0.14
CA ASP A 53 13.00 -15.41 -0.41
C ASP A 53 12.03 -16.59 -0.24
N GLU A 54 11.45 -16.76 0.96
CA GLU A 54 10.39 -17.73 1.23
C GLU A 54 9.20 -17.57 0.27
N PHE A 55 8.81 -16.33 -0.06
CA PHE A 55 7.77 -16.06 -1.04
C PHE A 55 8.18 -16.54 -2.44
N ASN A 56 9.38 -16.16 -2.89
CA ASN A 56 9.89 -16.49 -4.23
C ASN A 56 10.06 -18.00 -4.46
N GLU A 57 10.43 -18.74 -3.41
CA GLU A 57 10.55 -20.20 -3.47
C GLU A 57 9.19 -20.90 -3.62
N ASN A 58 8.14 -20.33 -3.05
CA ASN A 58 6.82 -20.96 -2.96
C ASN A 58 5.81 -20.47 -4.00
N ILE A 59 6.06 -19.32 -4.63
CA ILE A 59 5.17 -18.75 -5.65
C ILE A 59 5.37 -19.46 -7.00
N THR A 60 4.28 -19.89 -7.62
CA THR A 60 4.35 -20.46 -8.97
C THR A 60 4.23 -19.35 -10.03
N PRO A 61 4.77 -19.54 -11.25
CA PRO A 61 4.58 -18.57 -12.33
C PRO A 61 3.11 -18.28 -12.64
N SER A 62 2.23 -19.28 -12.51
CA SER A 62 0.79 -19.10 -12.68
C SER A 62 0.18 -18.26 -11.56
N ASP A 63 0.59 -18.51 -10.32
CA ASP A 63 0.12 -17.72 -9.18
C ASP A 63 0.58 -16.26 -9.27
N TYR A 64 1.81 -16.05 -9.74
CA TYR A 64 2.35 -14.72 -9.97
C TYR A 64 1.61 -13.99 -11.12
N ALA A 65 1.31 -14.69 -12.22
CA ALA A 65 0.56 -14.11 -13.34
C ALA A 65 -0.84 -13.65 -12.92
N GLY A 66 -1.59 -14.46 -12.16
CA GLY A 66 -2.92 -14.03 -11.70
C GLY A 66 -2.87 -12.93 -10.64
N LEU A 67 -1.81 -12.84 -9.83
CA LEU A 67 -1.57 -11.68 -8.96
C LEU A 67 -1.39 -10.39 -9.78
N LEU A 68 -0.64 -10.44 -10.88
CA LEU A 68 -0.47 -9.30 -11.78
C LEU A 68 -1.79 -8.88 -12.43
N GLU A 69 -2.63 -9.84 -12.82
CA GLU A 69 -3.97 -9.57 -13.36
C GLU A 69 -4.87 -8.89 -12.32
N GLU A 70 -4.89 -9.39 -11.08
CA GLU A 70 -5.65 -8.79 -9.98
C GLU A 70 -5.17 -7.36 -9.68
N ILE A 71 -3.85 -7.12 -9.64
CA ILE A 71 -3.29 -5.77 -9.48
C ILE A 71 -3.69 -4.85 -10.63
N ALA A 72 -3.64 -5.33 -11.87
CA ALA A 72 -4.02 -4.54 -13.04
C ALA A 72 -5.51 -4.16 -12.99
N LEU A 73 -6.38 -5.09 -12.58
CA LEU A 73 -7.81 -4.85 -12.40
C LEU A 73 -8.06 -3.82 -11.30
N HIS A 74 -7.45 -3.99 -10.12
CA HIS A 74 -7.59 -3.03 -9.03
C HIS A 74 -7.10 -1.65 -9.41
N ARG A 75 -5.94 -1.55 -10.09
CA ARG A 75 -5.43 -0.26 -10.60
C ARG A 75 -6.42 0.40 -11.55
N LYS A 76 -6.98 -0.36 -12.50
CA LYS A 76 -8.00 0.15 -13.43
C LYS A 76 -9.22 0.70 -12.67
N ASN A 77 -9.77 -0.08 -11.75
CA ASN A 77 -10.96 0.32 -10.99
C ASN A 77 -10.69 1.57 -10.14
N VAL A 78 -9.51 1.68 -9.50
CA VAL A 78 -9.14 2.88 -8.74
C VAL A 78 -9.03 4.10 -9.65
N CYS A 79 -8.43 3.96 -10.84
CA CYS A 79 -8.37 5.06 -11.81
C CYS A 79 -9.78 5.50 -12.27
N GLU A 80 -10.67 4.55 -12.55
CA GLU A 80 -12.07 4.85 -12.93
C GLU A 80 -12.79 5.63 -11.82
N LEU A 81 -12.67 5.18 -10.56
CA LEU A 81 -13.27 5.87 -9.41
C LEU A 81 -12.72 7.29 -9.20
N ILE A 82 -11.40 7.48 -9.36
CA ILE A 82 -10.79 8.81 -9.28
C ILE A 82 -11.35 9.72 -10.37
N MET A 83 -11.45 9.23 -11.61
CA MET A 83 -11.98 10.00 -12.73
C MET A 83 -13.45 10.35 -12.55
N GLU A 84 -14.27 9.42 -12.04
CA GLU A 84 -15.67 9.69 -11.67
C GLU A 84 -15.77 10.77 -10.59
N ASN A 85 -14.93 10.70 -9.54
CA ASN A 85 -14.88 11.73 -8.50
C ASN A 85 -14.55 13.12 -9.07
N VAL A 86 -13.55 13.20 -9.95
CA VAL A 86 -13.16 14.45 -10.62
C VAL A 86 -14.32 14.99 -11.48
N ALA A 87 -14.97 14.14 -12.26
CA ALA A 87 -16.10 14.54 -13.11
C ALA A 87 -17.31 15.01 -12.29
N LEU A 88 -17.59 14.36 -11.16
CA LEU A 88 -18.64 14.75 -10.22
C LEU A 88 -18.34 16.11 -9.59
N LYS A 89 -17.12 16.32 -9.06
CA LYS A 89 -16.69 17.61 -8.51
C LYS A 89 -16.83 18.74 -9.54
N ALA A 90 -16.34 18.53 -10.75
CA ALA A 90 -16.48 19.51 -11.83
C ALA A 90 -17.95 19.82 -12.19
N THR A 91 -18.84 18.82 -12.10
CA THR A 91 -20.27 19.01 -12.35
C THR A 91 -20.95 19.81 -11.25
N ILE A 92 -20.64 19.51 -9.99
CA ILE A 92 -21.15 20.29 -8.84
C ILE A 92 -20.73 21.76 -8.95
N SER A 93 -19.45 22.03 -9.23
CA SER A 93 -18.98 23.40 -9.41
C SER A 93 -19.71 24.12 -10.54
N ARG A 94 -19.94 23.45 -11.68
CA ARG A 94 -20.70 24.02 -12.81
C ARG A 94 -22.16 24.35 -12.46
N LEU A 95 -22.76 23.59 -11.55
CA LEU A 95 -24.13 23.81 -11.07
C LEU A 95 -24.20 24.83 -9.91
N GLY A 96 -23.07 25.43 -9.51
CA GLY A 96 -23.01 26.41 -8.43
C GLY A 96 -22.97 25.81 -7.02
N GLY A 97 -22.77 24.49 -6.90
CA GLY A 97 -22.57 23.81 -5.62
C GLY A 97 -21.10 23.81 -5.19
N ASN A 98 -20.86 23.46 -3.92
CA ASN A 98 -19.51 23.32 -3.38
C ASN A 98 -19.00 21.86 -3.59
N PRO A 99 -17.97 21.63 -4.42
CA PRO A 99 -17.42 20.30 -4.71
C PRO A 99 -16.73 19.62 -3.51
N ASP A 100 -16.36 20.38 -2.47
CA ASP A 100 -15.69 19.85 -1.27
C ASP A 100 -16.59 18.98 -0.40
N PHE A 101 -17.92 19.00 -0.64
CA PHE A 101 -18.87 18.09 0.03
C PHE A 101 -18.82 16.66 -0.52
N ILE A 102 -18.21 16.43 -1.69
CA ILE A 102 -17.88 15.07 -2.13
C ILE A 102 -16.52 14.73 -1.53
N GLY A 103 -16.55 14.00 -0.41
CA GLY A 103 -15.43 13.52 0.39
C GLY A 103 -14.06 13.72 -0.23
N ASN A 104 -13.30 14.65 0.35
CA ASN A 104 -11.89 14.77 0.05
C ASN A 104 -11.21 13.60 0.74
N ILE A 105 -10.74 12.61 -0.02
CA ILE A 105 -9.54 11.90 0.40
C ILE A 105 -8.43 12.94 0.26
N ASP A 106 -8.01 13.55 1.36
CA ASP A 106 -6.89 14.47 1.35
C ASP A 106 -5.60 13.75 0.90
N ALA A 107 -4.50 14.48 0.68
CA ALA A 107 -3.23 13.88 0.28
C ALA A 107 -2.68 12.84 1.28
N SER A 108 -3.29 12.73 2.47
CA SER A 108 -2.97 11.74 3.52
C SER A 108 -3.90 10.51 3.53
N GLY A 109 -4.87 10.43 2.61
CA GLY A 109 -5.74 9.25 2.50
C GLY A 109 -6.98 9.28 3.42
N LYS A 110 -7.29 10.41 4.06
CA LYS A 110 -8.42 10.51 5.00
C LYS A 110 -9.62 11.22 4.39
N ALA A 111 -10.81 10.66 4.63
CA ALA A 111 -12.11 11.19 4.23
C ALA A 111 -12.64 12.25 5.22
#